data_AF-K6Z5L9-F1
#
_entry.id   AF-K6Z5L9-F1
#
_cell.length_a   1.000
_cell.length_b   1.000
_cell.length_c   1.000
_cell.angle_alpha   90.00
_cell.angle_beta   90.00
_cell.angle_gamma   90.00
#
_symmetry.space_group_name_H-M   'P 1'
#
loop_
_entity.id
_entity.type
_entity.pdbx_description
1 polymer ?
#
loop_
_entity_poly.entity_id
_entity_poly.type
_entity_poly.pdbx_seq_one_letter_code
_entity_poly.pdbx_strand_id
1 'polypeptide(L)'
;MYTPYLGLGFIFDWHKSRSSYLTQCPSPVYLELPSNPLHLNVPDTSQHSTEDILVQLCLDLRTEAKMSKHVVYWLPRILKKFEVSKRLYQFYGIEAPHRIVSESSYDKLELYLLLAESLIRAWAIKPISQYINGLLKLVDTLLSQKSQLNRNQSSHLGWLIIAEQMILDTVLKQSNLKKDNAHSIVRLKCDSHSFLDFTQSLTNNSNESPVVDGTYDGKIVLEKSKKILLLCGHTTRSIAYVQALCSANIIPCQIIVYGTSKSKFTSTRTHSNVSIQNMFTPNLELDILQSLDNHGLKYTSTEEQELSAPALLALIREADPDLIIYSGYGGQLVPASILSEFPVLHIHSGWLPDYRGSTTLYYQILDENCCAASAILLDEQIDTGVIVARKRYPIPEKGIDVDHLYDSTIRADLLVETLKQWLDPFKQWNITTQTEDSLPFFIIHPLLKHLALLKIDQEMIDL
;
A
#
# COMPACT_ATOMS: atom_id res chain seq x y z
N MET A 1 -12.73 -0.09 5.01
CA MET A 1 -12.69 -0.21 6.48
C MET A 1 -11.50 -1.10 6.82
N TYR A 2 -10.62 -0.67 7.71
CA TYR A 2 -9.48 -1.50 8.10
C TYR A 2 -9.97 -2.70 8.90
N THR A 3 -9.30 -3.85 8.77
CA THR A 3 -9.62 -5.02 9.59
C THR A 3 -9.33 -4.70 11.05
N PRO A 4 -10.27 -4.95 11.98
CA PRO A 4 -10.04 -4.79 13.41
C PRO A 4 -8.85 -5.61 13.88
N TYR A 5 -8.12 -5.10 14.87
CA TYR A 5 -7.06 -5.85 15.53
C TYR A 5 -7.66 -6.83 16.55
N LEU A 6 -7.47 -8.12 16.30
CA LEU A 6 -7.97 -9.24 17.10
C LEU A 6 -6.82 -9.98 17.83
N GLY A 7 -5.62 -9.40 17.82
CA GLY A 7 -4.45 -9.94 18.52
C GLY A 7 -4.07 -11.36 18.09
N LEU A 8 -3.51 -12.10 19.05
CA LEU A 8 -3.08 -13.49 18.85
C LEU A 8 -4.24 -14.44 18.48
N GLY A 9 -5.47 -14.13 18.90
CA GLY A 9 -6.65 -14.93 18.56
C GLY A 9 -6.83 -15.12 17.06
N PHE A 10 -6.70 -14.04 16.29
CA PHE A 10 -6.75 -14.12 14.83
C PHE A 10 -5.61 -14.96 14.24
N ILE A 11 -4.40 -14.85 14.78
CA ILE A 11 -3.26 -15.63 14.31
C ILE A 11 -3.49 -17.13 14.56
N PHE A 12 -4.02 -17.48 15.74
CA PHE A 12 -4.39 -18.85 16.05
C PHE A 12 -5.47 -19.39 15.11
N ASP A 13 -6.52 -18.62 14.83
CA ASP A 13 -7.58 -19.03 13.91
C ASP A 13 -7.08 -19.16 12.47
N TRP A 14 -6.20 -18.24 12.04
CA TRP A 14 -5.53 -18.30 10.75
C TRP A 14 -4.70 -19.60 10.64
N HIS A 15 -3.85 -19.90 11.63
CA HIS A 15 -3.03 -21.10 11.65
C HIS A 15 -3.88 -22.38 11.71
N LYS A 16 -4.95 -22.38 12.51
CA LYS A 16 -5.90 -23.49 12.64
C LYS A 16 -6.60 -23.79 11.31
N SER A 17 -6.96 -22.75 10.54
CA SER A 17 -7.54 -22.91 9.20
C SER A 17 -6.60 -23.69 8.26
N ARG A 18 -5.32 -23.32 8.21
CA ARG A 18 -4.28 -23.99 7.41
C ARG A 18 -4.05 -25.42 7.89
N SER A 19 -3.84 -25.60 9.19
CA SER A 19 -3.58 -26.92 9.80
C SER A 19 -4.74 -27.89 9.61
N SER A 20 -5.99 -27.41 9.72
CA SER A 20 -7.17 -28.23 9.47
C SER A 20 -7.25 -28.67 8.01
N TYR A 21 -6.78 -27.87 7.06
CA TYR A 21 -6.75 -28.27 5.66
C TYR A 21 -5.66 -29.33 5.41
N LEU A 22 -4.45 -29.11 5.92
CA LEU A 22 -3.32 -30.03 5.75
C LEU A 22 -3.56 -31.43 6.32
N THR A 23 -4.37 -31.56 7.38
CA THR A 23 -4.73 -32.87 7.94
C THR A 23 -5.75 -33.65 7.09
N GLN A 24 -6.44 -32.98 6.16
CA GLN A 24 -7.52 -33.55 5.35
C GLN A 24 -7.16 -33.69 3.87
N CYS A 25 -6.22 -32.89 3.36
CA CYS A 25 -5.83 -32.91 1.96
C CYS A 25 -5.01 -34.18 1.63
N PRO A 26 -4.95 -34.60 0.35
CA PRO A 26 -3.99 -35.61 -0.07
C PRO A 26 -2.55 -35.10 0.14
N SER A 27 -1.56 -36.00 0.05
CA SER A 27 -0.15 -35.66 0.23
C SER A 27 0.25 -34.42 -0.58
N PRO A 28 0.80 -33.37 0.07
CA PRO A 28 1.21 -32.14 -0.61
C PRO A 28 2.23 -32.39 -1.72
N VAL A 29 1.89 -31.99 -2.95
CA VAL A 29 2.76 -32.09 -4.14
C VAL A 29 2.46 -30.92 -5.07
N TYR A 30 3.49 -30.35 -5.70
CA TYR A 30 3.30 -29.29 -6.70
C TYR A 30 2.66 -29.82 -8.00
N LEU A 31 2.09 -28.94 -8.83
CA LEU A 31 1.41 -29.34 -10.07
C LEU A 31 2.45 -29.73 -11.12
N GLU A 32 2.27 -30.88 -11.73
CA GLU A 32 2.98 -31.23 -12.95
C GLU A 32 2.55 -30.27 -14.06
N LEU A 33 3.52 -29.61 -14.68
CA LEU A 33 3.29 -28.68 -15.79
C LEU A 33 3.62 -29.40 -17.10
N PRO A 34 2.92 -29.07 -18.20
CA PRO A 34 3.22 -29.65 -19.50
C PRO A 34 4.66 -29.34 -19.92
N SER A 35 5.37 -30.33 -20.45
CA SER A 35 6.77 -30.20 -20.89
C SER A 35 6.96 -29.24 -22.06
N ASN A 36 5.87 -28.86 -22.74
CA ASN A 36 5.86 -27.92 -23.85
C ASN A 36 4.63 -27.01 -23.72
N PRO A 37 4.78 -25.76 -23.25
CA PRO A 37 3.68 -24.81 -23.14
C PRO A 37 3.34 -24.26 -24.53
N LEU A 38 2.84 -25.10 -25.44
CA LEU A 38 2.47 -24.68 -26.78
C LEU A 38 0.95 -24.63 -26.95
N HIS A 39 0.38 -23.49 -26.52
CA HIS A 39 -0.72 -22.83 -27.22
C HIS A 39 -0.40 -21.38 -27.62
N LEU A 40 0.88 -20.97 -27.60
CA LEU A 40 1.30 -19.74 -28.29
C LEU A 40 1.21 -19.81 -29.83
N ASN A 41 0.86 -20.99 -30.39
CA ASN A 41 0.67 -21.23 -31.82
C ASN A 41 -0.76 -21.67 -32.17
N VAL A 42 -1.79 -21.07 -31.56
CA VAL A 42 -3.13 -21.07 -32.19
C VAL A 42 -3.19 -19.86 -33.15
N PRO A 43 -3.41 -20.04 -34.47
CA PRO A 43 -3.27 -18.98 -35.48
C PRO A 43 -4.32 -17.85 -35.42
N ASP A 44 -5.09 -17.77 -34.34
CA ASP A 44 -6.25 -16.90 -34.25
C ASP A 44 -6.32 -16.33 -32.83
N THR A 45 -5.60 -15.25 -32.55
CA THR A 45 -5.56 -14.71 -31.18
C THR A 45 -5.71 -13.20 -31.20
N SER A 46 -6.92 -12.74 -30.87
CA SER A 46 -7.23 -11.36 -30.46
C SER A 46 -7.06 -11.15 -28.95
N GLN A 47 -6.53 -12.15 -28.21
CA GLN A 47 -6.47 -12.20 -26.75
C GLN A 47 -5.32 -13.08 -26.22
N HIS A 48 -4.93 -12.86 -24.97
CA HIS A 48 -3.99 -13.68 -24.19
C HIS A 48 -4.73 -14.67 -23.28
N SER A 49 -4.28 -15.93 -23.27
CA SER A 49 -4.66 -16.93 -22.27
C SER A 49 -3.91 -16.69 -20.96
N THR A 50 -4.64 -16.48 -19.87
CA THR A 50 -4.05 -16.31 -18.54
C THR A 50 -3.37 -17.57 -18.05
N GLU A 51 -3.89 -18.74 -18.42
CA GLU A 51 -3.28 -20.03 -18.10
C GLU A 51 -1.91 -20.16 -18.76
N ASP A 52 -1.80 -19.88 -20.06
CA ASP A 52 -0.51 -19.98 -20.77
C ASP A 52 0.53 -19.05 -20.17
N ILE A 53 0.13 -17.82 -19.84
CA ILE A 53 0.99 -16.86 -19.13
C ILE A 53 1.46 -17.45 -17.80
N LEU A 54 0.55 -17.97 -16.99
CA LEU A 54 0.86 -18.47 -15.64
C LEU A 54 1.68 -19.76 -15.64
N VAL A 55 1.42 -20.67 -16.58
CA VAL A 55 2.24 -21.87 -16.79
C VAL A 55 3.65 -21.47 -17.17
N GLN A 56 3.81 -20.54 -18.11
CA GLN A 56 5.13 -20.04 -18.51
C GLN A 56 5.84 -19.32 -17.36
N LEU A 57 5.12 -18.51 -16.56
CA LEU A 57 5.67 -17.90 -15.35
C LEU A 57 6.21 -18.93 -14.37
N CYS A 58 5.47 -20.02 -14.13
CA CYS A 58 5.93 -21.09 -13.25
C CYS A 58 7.16 -21.80 -13.81
N LEU A 59 7.22 -22.06 -15.12
CA LEU A 59 8.37 -22.70 -15.77
C LEU A 59 9.64 -21.82 -15.68
N ASP A 60 9.53 -20.53 -16.00
CA ASP A 60 10.63 -19.56 -15.87
C ASP A 60 11.13 -19.54 -14.42
N LEU A 61 10.22 -19.42 -13.45
CA LEU A 61 10.55 -19.33 -12.02
C LEU A 61 11.02 -20.66 -11.39
N ARG A 62 10.76 -21.81 -12.01
CA ARG A 62 11.27 -23.11 -11.58
C ARG A 62 12.73 -23.33 -11.99
N THR A 63 13.17 -22.68 -13.07
CA THR A 63 14.46 -22.98 -13.72
C THR A 63 15.48 -21.85 -13.56
N GLU A 64 15.04 -20.61 -13.40
CA GLU A 64 15.93 -19.45 -13.41
C GLU A 64 16.35 -18.99 -12.01
N ALA A 65 17.64 -18.64 -11.86
CA ALA A 65 18.18 -17.99 -10.67
C ALA A 65 17.85 -16.49 -10.57
N LYS A 66 17.25 -15.91 -11.62
CA LYS A 66 16.88 -14.49 -11.73
C LYS A 66 15.51 -14.38 -12.42
N MET A 67 14.84 -13.22 -12.30
CA MET A 67 13.55 -13.02 -12.98
C MET A 67 13.77 -12.77 -14.48
N SER A 68 13.22 -13.64 -15.32
CA SER A 68 13.15 -13.46 -16.77
C SER A 68 12.43 -12.15 -17.16
N LYS A 69 12.68 -11.65 -18.38
CA LYS A 69 11.93 -10.48 -18.91
C LYS A 69 10.42 -10.75 -18.94
N HIS A 70 10.03 -11.98 -19.22
CA HIS A 70 8.65 -12.41 -19.24
C HIS A 70 8.04 -12.37 -17.82
N VAL A 71 8.77 -12.82 -16.79
CA VAL A 71 8.35 -12.72 -15.38
C VAL A 71 8.23 -11.27 -14.92
N VAL A 72 9.25 -10.44 -15.19
CA VAL A 72 9.25 -9.02 -14.82
C VAL A 72 8.07 -8.28 -15.45
N TYR A 73 7.67 -8.65 -16.66
CA TYR A 73 6.51 -8.07 -17.33
C TYR A 73 5.18 -8.58 -16.76
N TRP A 74 4.94 -9.89 -16.78
CA TRP A 74 3.60 -10.43 -16.54
C TRP A 74 3.23 -10.57 -15.06
N LEU A 75 4.16 -10.97 -14.20
CA LEU A 75 3.83 -11.27 -12.81
C LEU A 75 3.22 -10.06 -12.06
N PRO A 76 3.80 -8.84 -12.13
CA PRO A 76 3.19 -7.66 -11.51
C PRO A 76 1.81 -7.32 -12.08
N ARG A 77 1.60 -7.53 -13.39
CA ARG A 77 0.35 -7.22 -14.08
C ARG A 77 -0.77 -8.18 -13.67
N ILE A 78 -0.50 -9.48 -13.63
CA ILE A 78 -1.48 -10.49 -13.21
C ILE A 78 -1.77 -10.34 -11.71
N LEU A 79 -0.74 -10.13 -10.88
CA LEU A 79 -0.94 -9.87 -9.45
C LEU A 79 -1.79 -8.61 -9.23
N LYS A 80 -1.56 -7.52 -9.96
CA LYS A 80 -2.41 -6.30 -9.88
C LYS A 80 -3.86 -6.60 -10.22
N LYS A 81 -4.13 -7.41 -11.25
CA LYS A 81 -5.51 -7.79 -11.65
C LYS A 81 -6.22 -8.58 -10.53
N PHE A 82 -5.52 -9.53 -9.92
CA PHE A 82 -6.02 -10.25 -8.75
C PHE A 82 -6.21 -9.31 -7.56
N GLU A 83 -5.26 -8.45 -7.24
CA GLU A 83 -5.35 -7.57 -6.08
C GLU A 83 -6.51 -6.57 -6.15
N VAL A 84 -6.83 -6.08 -7.36
CA VAL A 84 -7.93 -5.13 -7.58
C VAL A 84 -9.30 -5.82 -7.56
N SER A 85 -9.44 -6.99 -8.20
CA SER A 85 -10.76 -7.61 -8.43
C SER A 85 -11.04 -8.86 -7.61
N LYS A 86 -10.01 -9.43 -6.98
CA LYS A 86 -9.97 -10.79 -6.40
C LYS A 86 -10.33 -11.89 -7.39
N ARG A 87 -10.23 -11.61 -8.69
CA ARG A 87 -10.59 -12.50 -9.79
C ARG A 87 -9.45 -12.59 -10.81
N LEU A 88 -9.22 -13.80 -11.30
CA LEU A 88 -8.36 -14.07 -12.44
C LEU A 88 -9.22 -14.58 -13.58
N TYR A 89 -9.30 -13.78 -14.65
CA TYR A 89 -10.09 -14.11 -15.82
C TYR A 89 -9.29 -15.02 -16.75
N GLN A 90 -9.95 -15.94 -17.45
CA GLN A 90 -9.28 -16.85 -18.39
C GLN A 90 -8.58 -16.11 -19.54
N PHE A 91 -9.11 -14.96 -19.97
CA PHE A 91 -8.61 -14.21 -21.11
C PHE A 91 -8.49 -12.70 -20.84
N TYR A 92 -7.41 -12.10 -21.33
CA TYR A 92 -7.20 -10.65 -21.34
C TYR A 92 -6.84 -10.16 -22.75
N GLY A 93 -7.19 -8.93 -23.10
CA GLY A 93 -6.86 -8.33 -24.38
C GLY A 93 -5.35 -8.17 -24.60
N ILE A 94 -4.93 -8.09 -25.87
CA ILE A 94 -3.51 -8.04 -26.26
C ILE A 94 -2.85 -6.71 -25.90
N GLU A 95 -3.56 -5.60 -26.10
CA GLU A 95 -3.01 -4.28 -25.84
C GLU A 95 -2.98 -3.96 -24.35
N ALA A 96 -1.87 -3.41 -23.87
CA ALA A 96 -1.78 -2.85 -22.53
C ALA A 96 -2.90 -1.82 -22.33
N PRO A 97 -3.64 -1.83 -21.18
CA PRO A 97 -3.35 -2.52 -19.92
C PRO A 97 -3.93 -3.96 -19.81
N HIS A 98 -4.18 -4.61 -20.95
CA HIS A 98 -4.74 -5.97 -21.07
C HIS A 98 -6.12 -6.07 -20.42
N ARG A 99 -7.10 -5.35 -20.97
CA ARG A 99 -8.47 -5.30 -20.40
C ARG A 99 -9.11 -6.69 -20.38
N ILE A 100 -10.07 -6.90 -19.48
CA ILE A 100 -10.85 -8.14 -19.41
C ILE A 100 -11.58 -8.33 -20.75
N VAL A 101 -11.54 -9.53 -21.32
CA VAL A 101 -12.35 -9.88 -22.50
C VAL A 101 -13.78 -10.18 -22.04
N SER A 102 -14.77 -9.66 -22.78
CA SER A 102 -16.19 -9.90 -22.49
C SER A 102 -16.49 -11.40 -22.37
N GLU A 103 -17.34 -11.78 -21.42
CA GLU A 103 -17.75 -13.17 -21.16
C GLU A 103 -16.64 -14.12 -20.68
N SER A 104 -15.40 -13.65 -20.49
CA SER A 104 -14.36 -14.46 -19.86
C SER A 104 -14.76 -14.83 -18.43
N SER A 105 -14.72 -16.12 -18.09
CA SER A 105 -14.99 -16.59 -16.74
C SER A 105 -13.75 -16.48 -15.84
N TYR A 106 -13.95 -16.61 -14.54
CA TYR A 106 -12.91 -16.53 -13.50
C TYR A 106 -13.01 -17.65 -12.47
N ASP A 107 -13.74 -18.71 -12.81
CA ASP A 107 -14.03 -19.89 -11.99
C ASP A 107 -12.95 -20.98 -12.07
N LYS A 108 -12.00 -20.86 -13.01
CA LYS A 108 -10.87 -21.79 -13.15
C LYS A 108 -9.87 -21.62 -12.00
N LEU A 109 -10.04 -22.40 -10.93
CA LEU A 109 -9.20 -22.37 -9.72
C LEU A 109 -7.71 -22.64 -9.97
N GLU A 110 -7.38 -23.33 -11.05
CA GLU A 110 -5.99 -23.56 -11.48
C GLU A 110 -5.21 -22.28 -11.73
N LEU A 111 -5.86 -21.20 -12.21
CA LEU A 111 -5.20 -19.91 -12.39
C LEU A 111 -4.71 -19.33 -11.06
N TYR A 112 -5.47 -19.53 -9.98
CA TYR A 112 -5.13 -19.03 -8.65
C TYR A 112 -4.01 -19.86 -8.02
N LEU A 113 -4.01 -21.19 -8.25
CA LEU A 113 -2.93 -22.09 -7.82
C LEU A 113 -1.60 -21.72 -8.50
N LEU A 114 -1.61 -21.55 -9.83
CA LEU A 114 -0.41 -21.19 -10.59
C LEU A 114 0.13 -19.80 -10.22
N LEU A 115 -0.75 -18.82 -9.99
CA LEU A 115 -0.31 -17.50 -9.51
C LEU A 115 0.31 -17.61 -8.11
N ALA A 116 -0.28 -18.37 -7.19
CA ALA A 116 0.26 -18.56 -5.84
C ALA A 116 1.65 -19.21 -5.88
N GLU A 117 1.85 -20.24 -6.69
CA GLU A 117 3.17 -20.84 -6.92
C GLU A 117 4.16 -19.80 -7.47
N SER A 118 3.74 -19.03 -8.47
CA SER A 118 4.57 -17.98 -9.06
C SER A 118 5.01 -16.95 -8.01
N LEU A 119 4.13 -16.57 -7.08
CA LEU A 119 4.48 -15.63 -6.01
C LEU A 119 5.48 -16.21 -5.00
N ILE A 120 5.33 -17.49 -4.62
CA ILE A 120 6.28 -18.19 -3.74
C ILE A 120 7.68 -18.18 -4.36
N ARG A 121 7.77 -18.57 -5.63
CA ARG A 121 9.07 -18.64 -6.33
C ARG A 121 9.65 -17.27 -6.62
N ALA A 122 8.84 -16.31 -7.03
CA ALA A 122 9.28 -14.94 -7.23
C ALA A 122 9.76 -14.30 -5.93
N TRP A 123 9.11 -14.59 -4.80
CA TRP A 123 9.57 -14.14 -3.48
C TRP A 123 10.93 -14.73 -3.11
N ALA A 124 11.17 -16.01 -3.42
CA ALA A 124 12.49 -16.64 -3.20
C ALA A 124 13.63 -15.95 -3.99
N ILE A 125 13.34 -15.38 -5.16
CA ILE A 125 14.30 -14.62 -5.96
C ILE A 125 14.38 -13.17 -5.50
N LYS A 126 13.23 -12.53 -5.23
CA LYS A 126 13.10 -11.13 -4.84
C LYS A 126 12.11 -11.01 -3.66
N PRO A 127 12.60 -10.98 -2.42
CA PRO A 127 11.75 -11.05 -1.22
C PRO A 127 11.10 -9.69 -0.93
N ILE A 128 9.96 -9.42 -1.56
CA ILE A 128 9.16 -8.21 -1.35
C ILE A 128 7.79 -8.53 -0.74
N SER A 129 7.30 -7.64 0.11
CA SER A 129 6.08 -7.85 0.89
C SER A 129 4.79 -7.87 0.05
N GLN A 130 4.79 -7.27 -1.15
CA GLN A 130 3.67 -7.36 -2.10
C GLN A 130 3.38 -8.81 -2.52
N TYR A 131 4.41 -9.65 -2.68
CA TYR A 131 4.22 -11.05 -3.07
C TYR A 131 3.60 -11.87 -1.94
N ILE A 132 4.05 -11.67 -0.69
CA ILE A 132 3.48 -12.33 0.49
C ILE A 132 2.01 -11.91 0.66
N ASN A 133 1.73 -10.61 0.56
CA ASN A 133 0.38 -10.10 0.67
C ASN A 133 -0.56 -10.70 -0.41
N GLY A 134 -0.09 -10.82 -1.65
CA GLY A 134 -0.83 -11.48 -2.72
C GLY A 134 -1.05 -12.97 -2.47
N LEU A 135 0.01 -13.67 -2.02
CA LEU A 135 -0.03 -15.11 -1.70
C LEU A 135 -1.06 -15.43 -0.63
N LEU A 136 -1.05 -14.70 0.49
CA LEU A 136 -1.99 -14.89 1.60
C LEU A 136 -3.45 -14.81 1.13
N LYS A 137 -3.75 -13.81 0.29
CA LYS A 137 -5.08 -13.60 -0.29
C LYS A 137 -5.47 -14.70 -1.28
N LEU A 138 -4.51 -15.21 -2.07
CA LEU A 138 -4.75 -16.34 -2.97
C LEU A 138 -5.06 -17.62 -2.19
N VAL A 139 -4.28 -17.92 -1.16
CA VAL A 139 -4.50 -19.09 -0.29
C VAL A 139 -5.85 -18.99 0.42
N ASP A 140 -6.21 -17.82 0.97
CA ASP A 140 -7.54 -17.60 1.55
C ASP A 140 -8.67 -17.81 0.53
N THR A 141 -8.49 -17.30 -0.69
CA THR A 141 -9.46 -17.48 -1.79
C THR A 141 -9.62 -18.97 -2.12
N LEU A 142 -8.51 -19.70 -2.28
CA LEU A 142 -8.49 -21.13 -2.59
C LEU A 142 -9.09 -21.98 -1.46
N LEU A 143 -8.77 -21.67 -0.20
CA LEU A 143 -9.36 -22.34 0.96
C LEU A 143 -10.87 -22.13 1.05
N SER A 144 -11.38 -20.96 0.65
CA SER A 144 -12.83 -20.70 0.59
C SER A 144 -13.55 -21.55 -0.46
N GLN A 145 -12.85 -21.99 -1.52
CA GLN A 145 -13.38 -22.79 -2.61
C GLN A 145 -12.90 -24.26 -2.55
N LYS A 146 -12.37 -24.72 -1.42
CA LYS A 146 -11.72 -26.03 -1.29
C LYS A 146 -12.56 -27.23 -1.71
N SER A 147 -13.89 -27.14 -1.63
CA SER A 147 -14.82 -28.20 -2.04
C SER A 147 -14.90 -28.39 -3.56
N GLN A 148 -14.40 -27.43 -4.34
CA GLN A 148 -14.39 -27.48 -5.81
C GLN A 148 -13.05 -27.97 -6.36
N LEU A 149 -12.02 -28.14 -5.52
CA LEU A 149 -10.70 -28.59 -5.95
C LEU A 149 -10.73 -30.10 -6.24
N ASN A 150 -10.20 -30.50 -7.38
CA ASN A 150 -9.91 -31.90 -7.63
C ASN A 150 -8.72 -32.39 -6.78
N ARG A 151 -8.44 -33.70 -6.80
CA ARG A 151 -7.40 -34.31 -5.97
C ARG A 151 -6.00 -33.69 -6.18
N ASN A 152 -5.62 -33.42 -7.43
CA ASN A 152 -4.30 -32.86 -7.75
C ASN A 152 -4.21 -31.39 -7.31
N GLN A 153 -5.25 -30.61 -7.57
CA GLN A 153 -5.36 -29.23 -7.13
C GLN A 153 -5.35 -29.12 -5.59
N SER A 154 -6.02 -30.05 -4.91
CA SER A 154 -6.04 -30.14 -3.44
C SER A 154 -4.64 -30.47 -2.86
N SER A 155 -3.93 -31.39 -3.50
CA SER A 155 -2.52 -31.72 -3.16
C SER A 155 -1.61 -30.50 -3.35
N HIS A 156 -1.81 -29.74 -4.43
CA HIS A 156 -1.06 -28.52 -4.70
C HIS A 156 -1.35 -27.41 -3.68
N LEU A 157 -2.61 -27.18 -3.32
CA LEU A 157 -2.95 -26.21 -2.28
C LEU A 157 -2.28 -26.58 -0.94
N GLY A 158 -2.19 -27.87 -0.61
CA GLY A 158 -1.42 -28.34 0.55
C GLY A 158 0.05 -27.92 0.47
N TRP A 159 0.68 -28.05 -0.70
CA TRP A 159 2.06 -27.62 -0.92
C TRP A 159 2.22 -26.09 -0.78
N LEU A 160 1.29 -25.30 -1.34
CA LEU A 160 1.29 -23.84 -1.23
C LEU A 160 1.17 -23.38 0.23
N ILE A 161 0.33 -24.02 1.02
CA ILE A 161 0.15 -23.68 2.44
C ILE A 161 1.44 -23.92 3.24
N ILE A 162 2.13 -25.03 2.99
CA ILE A 162 3.41 -25.31 3.64
C ILE A 162 4.44 -24.23 3.25
N ALA A 163 4.53 -23.90 1.96
CA ALA A 163 5.45 -22.86 1.49
C ALA A 163 5.10 -21.46 2.05
N GLU A 164 3.81 -21.11 2.12
CA GLU A 164 3.31 -19.88 2.76
C GLU A 164 3.82 -19.76 4.20
N GLN A 165 3.66 -20.83 5.00
CA GLN A 165 4.11 -20.85 6.39
C GLN A 165 5.63 -20.70 6.51
N MET A 166 6.40 -21.41 5.69
CA MET A 166 7.87 -21.31 5.69
C MET A 166 8.38 -19.90 5.34
N ILE A 167 7.70 -19.22 4.40
CA ILE A 167 8.02 -17.83 4.04
C ILE A 167 7.77 -16.91 5.24
N LEU A 168 6.62 -17.04 5.90
CA LEU A 168 6.28 -16.22 7.07
C LEU A 168 7.27 -16.42 8.22
N ASP A 169 7.65 -17.66 8.51
CA ASP A 169 8.66 -17.97 9.52
C ASP A 169 10.01 -17.29 9.22
N THR A 170 10.39 -17.27 7.94
CA THR A 170 11.62 -16.65 7.49
C THR A 170 11.59 -15.14 7.71
N VAL A 171 10.49 -14.50 7.34
CA VAL A 171 10.29 -13.04 7.52
C VAL A 171 10.30 -12.68 9.00
N LEU A 172 9.62 -13.45 9.85
CA LEU A 172 9.60 -13.20 11.29
C LEU A 172 10.99 -13.38 11.93
N LYS A 173 11.72 -14.43 11.57
CA LYS A 173 13.09 -14.65 12.07
C LYS A 173 14.04 -13.53 11.66
N GLN A 174 13.97 -13.07 10.41
CA GLN A 174 14.77 -11.94 9.95
C GLN A 174 14.42 -10.64 10.68
N SER A 175 13.14 -10.43 11.02
CA SER A 175 12.71 -9.24 11.75
C SER A 175 13.18 -9.20 13.22
N ASN A 176 13.48 -10.35 13.82
CA ASN A 176 13.94 -10.48 15.21
C ASN A 176 15.48 -10.43 15.37
N LEU A 177 16.23 -10.56 14.28
CA LEU A 177 17.69 -10.41 14.30
C LEU A 177 18.02 -8.91 14.32
N LYS A 178 18.67 -8.45 15.40
CA LYS A 178 19.34 -7.14 15.40
C LYS A 178 20.25 -7.08 14.16
N LYS A 179 20.25 -5.96 13.44
CA LYS A 179 21.02 -5.70 12.20
C LYS A 179 22.55 -5.85 12.33
N ASP A 180 23.06 -6.42 13.42
CA ASP A 180 24.47 -6.71 13.62
C ASP A 180 24.73 -8.20 13.34
N ASN A 181 25.13 -8.47 12.10
CA ASN A 181 25.65 -9.75 11.59
C ASN A 181 24.68 -10.94 11.59
N ALA A 182 23.96 -11.17 10.49
CA ALA A 182 23.39 -12.49 10.21
C ALA A 182 23.24 -12.77 8.71
N HIS A 183 24.30 -13.31 8.11
CA HIS A 183 24.20 -14.17 6.93
C HIS A 183 23.72 -15.55 7.38
N SER A 184 22.43 -15.70 7.71
CA SER A 184 21.83 -17.02 7.93
C SER A 184 20.98 -17.40 6.72
N ILE A 185 21.56 -18.26 5.88
CA ILE A 185 20.94 -18.90 4.72
C ILE A 185 19.75 -19.75 5.23
N VAL A 186 18.51 -19.40 4.86
CA VAL A 186 17.35 -20.28 5.08
C VAL A 186 17.25 -21.21 3.88
N ARG A 187 17.70 -22.45 4.01
CA ARG A 187 17.56 -23.47 2.95
C ARG A 187 16.09 -23.91 2.85
N LEU A 188 15.41 -23.53 1.78
CA LEU A 188 14.15 -24.16 1.39
C LEU A 188 14.47 -25.56 0.86
N LYS A 189 14.18 -26.60 1.65
CA LYS A 189 14.26 -27.98 1.20
C LYS A 189 12.99 -28.27 0.39
N CYS A 190 13.04 -27.97 -0.91
CA CYS A 190 11.89 -28.12 -1.79
C CYS A 190 11.68 -29.54 -2.32
N ASP A 191 12.71 -30.41 -2.40
CA ASP A 191 12.62 -31.83 -2.81
C ASP A 191 13.89 -32.64 -2.43
N SER A 192 13.94 -33.95 -2.72
CA SER A 192 15.09 -34.83 -2.49
C SER A 192 16.33 -34.53 -3.36
N HIS A 193 16.24 -33.67 -4.38
CA HIS A 193 17.30 -33.45 -5.37
C HIS A 193 17.61 -31.99 -5.78
N SER A 194 17.16 -30.96 -5.06
CA SER A 194 17.66 -29.60 -5.31
C SER A 194 17.62 -28.69 -4.07
N PHE A 195 18.72 -27.95 -3.86
CA PHE A 195 18.88 -26.96 -2.80
C PHE A 195 18.80 -25.57 -3.44
N LEU A 196 17.95 -24.68 -2.94
CA LEU A 196 18.11 -23.24 -3.19
C LEU A 196 19.12 -22.70 -2.16
N ASP A 197 20.32 -22.36 -2.64
CA ASP A 197 21.34 -21.64 -1.86
C ASP A 197 21.16 -20.13 -2.06
N PHE A 198 21.04 -19.41 -0.94
CA PHE A 198 20.83 -17.96 -0.88
C PHE A 198 22.17 -17.25 -0.70
N THR A 199 22.74 -16.67 -1.75
CA THR A 199 23.79 -15.64 -1.62
C THR A 199 23.76 -14.65 -2.79
N GLN A 200 23.59 -13.35 -2.49
CA GLN A 200 24.05 -12.27 -3.35
C GLN A 200 24.62 -11.12 -2.49
N SER A 201 25.84 -10.70 -2.82
CA SER A 201 26.57 -9.61 -2.16
C SER A 201 26.14 -8.25 -2.69
N LEU A 202 25.99 -7.28 -1.79
CA LEU A 202 25.88 -5.85 -2.12
C LEU A 202 27.24 -5.18 -1.84
N THR A 203 27.81 -4.54 -2.85
CA THR A 203 28.97 -3.65 -2.73
C THR A 203 28.47 -2.21 -2.51
N ASN A 204 28.93 -1.60 -1.41
CA ASN A 204 28.77 -0.17 -1.13
C ASN A 204 29.70 0.66 -2.01
N ASN A 205 29.22 1.80 -2.52
CA ASN A 205 30.08 2.92 -2.89
C ASN A 205 29.51 4.23 -2.33
N SER A 206 30.41 5.00 -1.75
CA SER A 206 30.24 6.21 -0.96
C SER A 206 30.50 7.48 -1.77
N ASN A 207 29.99 8.59 -1.21
CA ASN A 207 30.39 10.00 -1.36
C ASN A 207 29.99 10.72 -2.66
N GLU A 208 29.24 11.82 -2.52
CA GLU A 208 29.82 13.18 -2.50
C GLU A 208 28.75 14.24 -2.17
N SER A 209 29.15 15.25 -1.40
CA SER A 209 28.44 16.54 -1.25
C SER A 209 29.05 17.54 -2.22
N PRO A 210 28.32 18.62 -2.58
CA PRO A 210 28.87 19.93 -2.22
C PRO A 210 27.82 20.96 -1.75
N VAL A 211 28.39 22.08 -1.32
CA VAL A 211 27.92 23.18 -0.47
C VAL A 211 27.76 24.46 -1.32
N VAL A 212 26.65 25.20 -1.07
CA VAL A 212 26.44 26.68 -0.97
C VAL A 212 26.91 27.60 -2.12
N ASP A 213 26.04 28.45 -2.67
CA ASP A 213 25.80 29.85 -2.25
C ASP A 213 24.90 30.61 -3.25
N GLY A 214 24.17 31.61 -2.77
CA GLY A 214 23.35 32.45 -3.65
C GLY A 214 22.51 33.49 -2.91
N THR A 215 23.13 34.61 -2.54
CA THR A 215 22.43 35.85 -2.20
C THR A 215 21.77 36.45 -3.44
N TYR A 216 20.47 36.78 -3.38
CA TYR A 216 19.81 37.59 -4.42
C TYR A 216 19.12 38.81 -3.83
N ASP A 217 19.39 39.92 -4.50
CA ASP A 217 19.05 41.30 -4.18
C ASP A 217 17.69 41.69 -4.76
N GLY A 218 16.88 42.38 -3.94
CA GLY A 218 16.01 43.49 -4.35
C GLY A 218 14.94 43.28 -5.43
N LYS A 219 13.69 42.99 -4.98
CA LYS A 219 12.47 43.79 -5.23
C LYS A 219 11.27 43.07 -4.63
N ILE A 220 10.76 43.56 -3.50
CA ILE A 220 9.49 43.06 -2.93
C ILE A 220 8.36 43.66 -3.76
N VAL A 221 7.92 42.92 -4.77
CA VAL A 221 6.56 43.04 -5.29
C VAL A 221 5.68 42.38 -4.24
N LEU A 222 4.64 43.08 -3.75
CA LEU A 222 3.67 42.49 -2.83
C LEU A 222 3.01 41.29 -3.54
N GLU A 223 3.46 40.08 -3.20
CA GLU A 223 2.89 38.85 -3.72
C GLU A 223 1.40 38.80 -3.39
N LYS A 224 0.61 38.38 -4.38
CA LYS A 224 -0.79 38.01 -4.19
C LYS A 224 -0.85 37.07 -2.99
N SER A 225 -1.75 37.35 -2.03
CA SER A 225 -1.92 36.49 -0.86
C SER A 225 -2.24 35.07 -1.32
N LYS A 226 -1.35 34.13 -1.04
CA LYS A 226 -1.48 32.71 -1.40
C LYS A 226 -2.79 32.13 -0.85
N LYS A 227 -3.68 31.66 -1.73
CA LYS A 227 -4.99 31.11 -1.40
C LYS A 227 -4.94 29.60 -1.21
N ILE A 228 -5.14 29.14 0.02
CA ILE A 228 -5.25 27.71 0.35
C ILE A 228 -6.73 27.32 0.46
N LEU A 229 -7.14 26.28 -0.28
CA LEU A 229 -8.39 25.56 -0.05
C LEU A 229 -8.11 24.25 0.67
N LEU A 230 -8.70 24.05 1.85
CA LEU A 230 -8.70 22.75 2.53
C LEU A 230 -9.96 21.97 2.13
N LEU A 231 -9.79 20.87 1.40
CA LEU A 231 -10.88 20.00 0.95
C LEU A 231 -10.95 18.74 1.83
N CYS A 232 -12.00 18.66 2.65
CA CYS A 232 -12.14 17.67 3.71
C CYS A 232 -13.33 16.73 3.48
N GLY A 233 -13.09 15.42 3.56
CA GLY A 233 -14.16 14.46 3.88
C GLY A 233 -14.36 14.34 5.40
N HIS A 234 -15.42 13.66 5.83
CA HIS A 234 -15.64 13.29 7.23
C HIS A 234 -14.70 12.15 7.65
N THR A 235 -13.43 12.47 7.94
CA THR A 235 -12.38 11.49 8.28
C THR A 235 -11.51 11.95 9.45
N THR A 236 -10.87 11.01 10.13
CA THR A 236 -9.89 11.29 11.20
C THR A 236 -8.69 12.08 10.69
N ARG A 237 -8.29 11.88 9.42
CA ARG A 237 -7.25 12.67 8.75
C ARG A 237 -7.66 14.14 8.63
N SER A 238 -8.90 14.42 8.22
CA SER A 238 -9.41 15.79 8.11
C SER A 238 -9.44 16.48 9.47
N ILE A 239 -9.88 15.75 10.51
CA ILE A 239 -9.88 16.24 11.89
C ILE A 239 -8.45 16.61 12.31
N ALA A 240 -7.49 15.73 12.08
CA ALA A 240 -6.09 15.97 12.41
C ALA A 240 -5.50 17.17 11.65
N TYR A 241 -5.80 17.31 10.37
CA TYR A 241 -5.33 18.44 9.57
C TYR A 241 -5.86 19.76 10.11
N VAL A 242 -7.17 19.89 10.32
CA VAL A 242 -7.76 21.13 10.85
C VAL A 242 -7.11 21.51 12.17
N GLN A 243 -7.08 20.58 13.13
CA GLN A 243 -6.56 20.88 14.46
C GLN A 243 -5.05 21.20 14.46
N ALA A 244 -4.24 20.47 13.67
CA ALA A 244 -2.81 20.73 13.57
C ALA A 244 -2.49 22.07 12.89
N LEU A 245 -3.22 22.41 11.83
CA LEU A 245 -3.07 23.70 11.14
C LEU A 245 -3.42 24.86 12.06
N CYS A 246 -4.53 24.77 12.80
CA CYS A 246 -4.89 25.75 13.82
C CYS A 246 -3.82 25.87 14.91
N SER A 247 -3.32 24.75 15.43
CA SER A 247 -2.24 24.76 16.44
C SER A 247 -0.95 25.39 15.91
N ALA A 248 -0.71 25.35 14.60
CA ALA A 248 0.43 25.98 13.93
C ALA A 248 0.16 27.42 13.46
N ASN A 249 -1.02 27.98 13.76
CA ASN A 249 -1.50 29.28 13.27
C ASN A 249 -1.52 29.40 11.73
N ILE A 250 -1.80 28.30 11.04
CA ILE A 250 -2.01 28.26 9.58
C ILE A 250 -3.51 28.16 9.34
N ILE A 251 -4.11 29.21 8.79
CA ILE A 251 -5.55 29.28 8.53
C ILE A 251 -5.79 29.21 7.03
N PRO A 252 -6.42 28.13 6.51
CA PRO A 252 -6.83 28.07 5.10
C PRO A 252 -7.77 29.24 4.76
N CYS A 253 -7.64 29.79 3.55
CA CYS A 253 -8.52 30.88 3.09
C CYS A 253 -9.97 30.41 2.96
N GLN A 254 -10.14 29.16 2.54
CA GLN A 254 -11.43 28.51 2.39
C GLN A 254 -11.33 27.04 2.82
N ILE A 255 -12.46 26.52 3.30
CA ILE A 255 -12.60 25.15 3.75
C ILE A 255 -13.90 24.61 3.16
N ILE A 256 -13.81 23.48 2.47
CA ILE A 256 -14.97 22.75 1.95
C ILE A 256 -15.01 21.38 2.62
N VAL A 257 -16.13 21.07 3.27
CA VAL A 257 -16.40 19.75 3.84
C VAL A 257 -17.41 19.03 2.95
N TYR A 258 -17.09 17.83 2.48
CA TYR A 258 -17.95 17.08 1.56
C TYR A 258 -18.31 15.66 2.05
N GLY A 259 -19.43 15.17 1.56
CA GLY A 259 -20.02 13.89 1.91
C GLY A 259 -20.77 13.95 3.23
N THR A 260 -21.05 12.79 3.79
CA THR A 260 -21.82 12.66 5.03
C THR A 260 -20.97 12.11 6.16
N SER A 261 -21.27 12.54 7.38
CA SER A 261 -20.69 11.95 8.57
C SER A 261 -21.09 10.47 8.67
N LYS A 262 -20.11 9.57 8.60
CA LYS A 262 -20.31 8.15 8.89
C LYS A 262 -20.26 7.93 10.40
N SER A 263 -20.71 6.76 10.86
CA SER A 263 -20.55 6.34 12.26
C SER A 263 -19.11 6.57 12.75
N LYS A 264 -18.94 7.03 14.00
CA LYS A 264 -17.61 7.18 14.62
C LYS A 264 -16.77 5.91 14.38
N PHE A 265 -15.49 6.09 14.07
CA PHE A 265 -14.58 4.95 13.92
C PHE A 265 -14.52 4.17 15.23
N THR A 266 -14.26 2.88 15.14
CA THR A 266 -14.10 2.02 16.31
C THR A 266 -12.66 1.54 16.36
N SER A 267 -12.03 1.69 17.53
CA SER A 267 -10.71 1.14 17.80
C SER A 267 -10.68 0.52 19.19
N THR A 268 -10.00 -0.63 19.29
CA THR A 268 -9.68 -1.29 20.55
C THR A 268 -8.35 -0.79 21.14
N ARG A 269 -7.65 0.11 20.42
CA ARG A 269 -6.34 0.65 20.77
C ARG A 269 -6.47 2.10 21.28
N THR A 270 -5.44 2.59 21.96
CA THR A 270 -5.41 3.94 22.54
C THR A 270 -5.42 5.00 21.44
N HIS A 271 -6.47 5.82 21.41
CA HIS A 271 -6.68 6.84 20.39
C HIS A 271 -7.01 8.24 20.96
N SER A 272 -6.99 8.40 22.28
CA SER A 272 -7.24 9.66 22.97
C SER A 272 -6.34 9.80 24.20
N ASN A 273 -6.12 11.04 24.66
CA ASN A 273 -5.33 11.38 25.85
C ASN A 273 -3.91 10.78 25.86
N VAL A 274 -3.27 10.66 24.70
CA VAL A 274 -1.90 10.18 24.54
C VAL A 274 -1.05 11.26 23.88
N SER A 275 0.25 11.28 24.18
CA SER A 275 1.23 12.13 23.48
C SER A 275 1.99 11.27 22.48
N ILE A 276 2.18 11.78 21.26
CA ILE A 276 2.96 11.08 20.23
C ILE A 276 4.24 11.88 19.94
N GLN A 277 5.34 11.51 20.60
CA GLN A 277 6.71 11.86 20.19
C GLN A 277 6.93 13.34 19.79
N ASN A 278 6.45 14.27 20.63
CA ASN A 278 6.51 15.73 20.44
C ASN A 278 5.70 16.28 19.25
N MET A 279 4.94 15.45 18.54
CA MET A 279 4.02 15.90 17.50
C MET A 279 2.70 16.39 18.11
N PHE A 280 2.02 17.27 17.38
CA PHE A 280 0.65 17.64 17.69
C PHE A 280 -0.23 16.38 17.67
N THR A 281 -0.96 16.10 18.76
CA THR A 281 -1.85 14.95 18.82
C THR A 281 -3.30 15.41 18.68
N PRO A 282 -4.04 14.93 17.66
CA PRO A 282 -5.40 15.36 17.41
C PRO A 282 -6.39 14.77 18.42
N ASN A 283 -7.39 15.55 18.82
CA ASN A 283 -8.53 15.07 19.57
C ASN A 283 -9.57 14.46 18.62
N LEU A 284 -9.54 13.12 18.52
CA LEU A 284 -10.44 12.35 17.66
C LEU A 284 -11.83 12.09 18.26
N GLU A 285 -12.12 12.59 19.47
CA GLU A 285 -13.48 12.55 20.05
C GLU A 285 -14.43 13.54 19.36
N LEU A 286 -13.85 14.58 18.75
CA LEU A 286 -14.54 15.58 17.96
C LEU A 286 -14.70 15.10 16.52
N ASP A 287 -15.83 15.43 15.89
CA ASP A 287 -15.92 15.36 14.45
C ASP A 287 -15.26 16.58 13.75
N ILE A 288 -15.25 16.56 12.42
CA ILE A 288 -14.64 17.62 11.62
C ILE A 288 -15.36 18.96 11.78
N LEU A 289 -16.70 18.98 11.88
CA LEU A 289 -17.48 20.20 11.99
C LEU A 289 -17.28 20.81 13.38
N GLN A 290 -17.34 20.00 14.44
CA GLN A 290 -16.99 20.40 15.80
C GLN A 290 -15.57 20.95 15.89
N SER A 291 -14.61 20.32 15.19
CA SER A 291 -13.23 20.81 15.14
C SER A 291 -13.13 22.19 14.47
N LEU A 292 -13.89 22.44 13.41
CA LEU A 292 -13.95 23.74 12.74
C LEU A 292 -14.63 24.81 13.60
N ASP A 293 -15.80 24.49 14.16
CA ASP A 293 -16.60 25.38 15.00
C ASP A 293 -15.82 25.81 16.26
N ASN A 294 -15.15 24.87 16.93
CA ASN A 294 -14.34 25.16 18.13
C ASN A 294 -13.17 26.12 17.85
N HIS A 295 -12.69 26.19 16.61
CA HIS A 295 -11.64 27.12 16.19
C HIS A 295 -12.20 28.37 15.49
N GLY A 296 -13.52 28.54 15.42
CA GLY A 296 -14.17 29.68 14.78
C GLY A 296 -13.93 29.76 13.27
N LEU A 297 -13.65 28.64 12.61
CA LEU A 297 -13.36 28.59 11.19
C LEU A 297 -14.64 28.55 10.36
N LYS A 298 -14.72 29.41 9.34
CA LYS A 298 -15.82 29.38 8.37
C LYS A 298 -15.55 28.28 7.33
N TYR A 299 -16.59 27.54 6.98
CA TYR A 299 -16.53 26.48 5.98
C TYR A 299 -17.83 26.42 5.18
N THR A 300 -17.76 25.80 4.00
CA THR A 300 -18.91 25.38 3.22
C THR A 300 -19.04 23.87 3.30
N SER A 301 -20.25 23.36 3.57
CA SER A 301 -20.52 21.92 3.60
C SER A 301 -21.42 21.49 2.44
N THR A 302 -21.19 20.29 1.92
CA THR A 302 -22.08 19.64 0.94
C THR A 302 -22.18 18.14 1.19
N GLU A 303 -23.33 17.53 0.92
CA GLU A 303 -23.54 16.09 1.08
C GLU A 303 -23.03 15.26 -0.10
N GLU A 304 -22.55 15.92 -1.16
CA GLU A 304 -21.96 15.26 -2.34
C GLU A 304 -20.81 14.33 -1.94
N GLN A 305 -20.87 13.07 -2.36
CA GLN A 305 -19.87 12.06 -2.00
C GLN A 305 -18.74 11.98 -3.02
N GLU A 306 -19.05 12.25 -4.29
CA GLU A 306 -18.10 12.15 -5.39
C GLU A 306 -17.43 13.49 -5.69
N LEU A 307 -16.11 13.48 -5.82
CA LEU A 307 -15.33 14.67 -6.18
C LEU A 307 -15.69 15.21 -7.58
N SER A 308 -16.27 14.37 -8.44
CA SER A 308 -16.75 14.76 -9.78
C SER A 308 -18.17 15.33 -9.77
N ALA A 309 -18.83 15.42 -8.61
CA ALA A 309 -20.19 15.96 -8.53
C ALA A 309 -20.20 17.44 -8.97
N PRO A 310 -21.10 17.84 -9.89
CA PRO A 310 -21.12 19.20 -10.44
C PRO A 310 -21.21 20.31 -9.37
N ALA A 311 -22.00 20.08 -8.32
CA ALA A 311 -22.15 21.05 -7.22
C ALA A 311 -20.85 21.25 -6.44
N LEU A 312 -20.14 20.16 -6.13
CA LEU A 312 -18.83 20.23 -5.44
C LEU A 312 -17.76 20.87 -6.33
N LEU A 313 -17.71 20.52 -7.62
CA LEU A 313 -16.80 21.16 -8.57
C LEU A 313 -17.04 22.67 -8.70
N ALA A 314 -18.30 23.11 -8.68
CA ALA A 314 -18.63 24.53 -8.71
C ALA A 314 -18.07 25.27 -7.48
N LEU A 315 -18.21 24.70 -6.28
CA LEU A 315 -17.65 25.26 -5.04
C LEU A 315 -16.11 25.36 -5.10
N ILE A 316 -15.44 24.33 -5.63
CA ILE A 316 -13.97 24.32 -5.77
C ILE A 316 -13.49 25.37 -6.78
N ARG A 317 -14.24 25.59 -7.87
CA ARG A 317 -13.90 26.60 -8.87
C ARG A 317 -14.17 28.02 -8.39
N GLU A 318 -15.27 28.24 -7.68
CA GLU A 318 -15.58 29.53 -7.05
C GLU A 318 -14.53 29.93 -6.00
N ALA A 319 -13.94 28.93 -5.35
CA ALA A 319 -12.85 29.12 -4.40
C ALA A 319 -11.59 29.75 -5.03
N ASP A 320 -11.32 29.48 -6.32
CA ASP A 320 -10.12 29.94 -7.06
C ASP A 320 -8.82 29.77 -6.24
N PRO A 321 -8.49 28.55 -5.76
CA PRO A 321 -7.33 28.32 -4.90
C PRO A 321 -6.01 28.30 -5.68
N ASP A 322 -4.94 28.81 -5.07
CA ASP A 322 -3.58 28.61 -5.56
C ASP A 322 -3.04 27.22 -5.17
N LEU A 323 -3.62 26.58 -4.15
CA LEU A 323 -3.31 25.23 -3.70
C LEU A 323 -4.50 24.56 -3.01
N ILE A 324 -4.83 23.34 -3.42
CA ILE A 324 -5.80 22.49 -2.72
C ILE A 324 -5.06 21.53 -1.80
N ILE A 325 -5.45 21.48 -0.52
CA ILE A 325 -5.01 20.46 0.43
C ILE A 325 -6.07 19.38 0.47
N TYR A 326 -5.72 18.20 -0.05
CA TYR A 326 -6.67 17.09 -0.15
C TYR A 326 -6.63 16.19 1.09
N SER A 327 -7.73 16.18 1.84
CA SER A 327 -8.02 15.23 2.91
C SER A 327 -9.40 14.59 2.70
N GLY A 328 -9.55 13.82 1.62
CA GLY A 328 -10.80 13.11 1.32
C GLY A 328 -10.92 11.73 1.95
N TYR A 329 -11.82 10.92 1.41
CA TYR A 329 -12.02 9.53 1.84
C TYR A 329 -10.94 8.60 1.26
N GLY A 330 -10.53 7.60 2.05
CA GLY A 330 -9.62 6.57 1.55
C GLY A 330 -10.26 5.75 0.41
N GLY A 331 -9.50 5.50 -0.65
CA GLY A 331 -9.95 4.77 -1.84
C GLY A 331 -10.66 5.61 -2.90
N GLN A 332 -10.88 6.91 -2.64
CA GLN A 332 -11.38 7.84 -3.65
C GLN A 332 -10.20 8.48 -4.40
N LEU A 333 -10.26 8.49 -5.73
CA LEU A 333 -9.28 9.17 -6.58
C LEU A 333 -9.74 10.60 -6.85
N VAL A 334 -8.79 11.54 -6.88
CA VAL A 334 -9.07 12.92 -7.30
C VAL A 334 -9.21 12.93 -8.83
N PRO A 335 -10.36 13.37 -9.38
CA PRO A 335 -10.60 13.30 -10.82
C PRO A 335 -9.75 14.30 -11.60
N ALA A 336 -9.50 14.00 -12.87
CA ALA A 336 -8.79 14.88 -13.80
C ALA A 336 -9.43 16.29 -13.89
N SER A 337 -10.74 16.41 -13.69
CA SER A 337 -11.46 17.70 -13.65
C SER A 337 -11.04 18.62 -12.51
N ILE A 338 -10.33 18.12 -11.49
CA ILE A 338 -9.72 18.95 -10.44
C ILE A 338 -8.22 19.07 -10.69
N LEU A 339 -7.54 17.94 -10.97
CA LEU A 339 -6.08 17.89 -11.15
C LEU A 339 -5.56 18.73 -12.32
N SER A 340 -6.37 18.91 -13.37
CA SER A 340 -6.00 19.75 -14.52
C SER A 340 -6.20 21.25 -14.29
N GLU A 341 -6.98 21.63 -13.27
CA GLU A 341 -7.30 23.04 -12.97
C GLU A 341 -6.46 23.57 -11.81
N PHE A 342 -6.14 22.73 -10.82
CA PHE A 342 -5.49 23.17 -9.58
C PHE A 342 -4.39 22.20 -9.12
N PRO A 343 -3.29 22.71 -8.52
CA PRO A 343 -2.35 21.85 -7.83
C PRO A 343 -3.00 21.28 -6.56
N VAL A 344 -2.91 19.96 -6.38
CA VAL A 344 -3.53 19.26 -5.26
C VAL A 344 -2.45 18.60 -4.39
N LEU A 345 -2.17 19.17 -3.23
CA LEU A 345 -1.26 18.61 -2.25
C LEU A 345 -1.95 17.50 -1.45
N HIS A 346 -1.32 16.33 -1.45
CA HIS A 346 -1.69 15.19 -0.63
C HIS A 346 -0.50 14.75 0.23
N ILE A 347 -0.75 14.42 1.48
CA ILE A 347 0.25 13.74 2.31
C ILE A 347 -0.06 12.26 2.26
N HIS A 348 0.79 11.51 1.57
CA HIS A 348 0.78 10.06 1.54
C HIS A 348 1.47 9.48 2.77
N SER A 349 0.99 8.33 3.26
CA SER A 349 1.71 7.59 4.29
C SER A 349 2.69 6.65 3.63
N GLY A 350 3.97 6.69 4.01
CA GLY A 350 5.03 5.88 3.42
C GLY A 350 6.08 6.72 2.70
N TRP A 351 7.27 6.15 2.54
CA TRP A 351 8.39 6.78 1.87
C TRP A 351 8.29 6.59 0.35
N LEU A 352 7.92 7.64 -0.39
CA LEU A 352 7.84 7.59 -1.85
C LEU A 352 9.22 7.77 -2.49
N PRO A 353 9.50 7.16 -3.66
CA PRO A 353 8.61 6.34 -4.51
C PRO A 353 8.47 4.86 -4.07
N ASP A 354 9.15 4.47 -3.00
CA ASP A 354 9.32 3.06 -2.63
C ASP A 354 8.00 2.43 -2.16
N TYR A 355 7.19 3.19 -1.42
CA TYR A 355 5.93 2.72 -0.83
C TYR A 355 4.70 3.41 -1.43
N ARG A 356 4.44 3.24 -2.73
CA ARG A 356 3.19 3.70 -3.38
C ARG A 356 1.99 2.81 -3.06
N GLY A 357 0.78 3.38 -3.02
CA GLY A 357 -0.46 2.62 -2.93
C GLY A 357 -1.10 2.61 -1.55
N SER A 358 -1.61 1.47 -1.11
CA SER A 358 -2.48 1.39 0.09
C SER A 358 -1.78 0.75 1.28
N THR A 359 -2.13 1.18 2.51
CA THR A 359 -1.70 0.57 3.79
C THR A 359 -0.18 0.42 3.95
N THR A 360 0.56 1.23 3.23
CA THR A 360 2.02 1.33 3.12
C THR A 360 2.71 1.51 4.46
N LEU A 361 2.06 2.15 5.43
CA LEU A 361 2.56 2.27 6.80
C LEU A 361 2.87 0.90 7.42
N TYR A 362 1.96 -0.07 7.29
CA TYR A 362 2.15 -1.42 7.84
C TYR A 362 3.25 -2.19 7.12
N TYR A 363 3.34 -2.05 5.79
CA TYR A 363 4.44 -2.64 5.03
C TYR A 363 5.78 -2.08 5.48
N GLN A 364 5.89 -0.76 5.61
CA GLN A 364 7.14 -0.13 6.02
C GLN A 364 7.53 -0.46 7.48
N ILE A 365 6.57 -0.67 8.37
CA ILE A 365 6.82 -1.19 9.72
C ILE A 365 7.43 -2.61 9.66
N LEU A 366 6.88 -3.48 8.82
CA LEU A 366 7.40 -4.84 8.64
C LEU A 366 8.80 -4.83 8.01
N ASP A 367 8.96 -4.09 6.92
CA ASP A 367 10.14 -4.10 6.04
C ASP A 367 11.32 -3.31 6.63
N GLU A 368 11.05 -2.11 7.19
CA GLU A 368 12.09 -1.15 7.59
C GLU A 368 12.10 -0.82 9.08
N ASN A 369 11.12 -1.31 9.85
CA ASN A 369 10.96 -0.95 11.27
C ASN A 369 10.90 0.57 11.50
N CYS A 370 10.26 1.28 10.59
CA CYS A 370 10.00 2.72 10.71
C CYS A 370 8.70 3.09 10.00
N CYS A 371 8.29 4.34 10.20
CA CYS A 371 7.16 4.95 9.53
C CYS A 371 7.68 6.12 8.68
N ALA A 372 6.90 6.56 7.71
CA ALA A 372 7.20 7.76 6.95
C ALA A 372 5.93 8.41 6.43
N ALA A 373 6.03 9.67 6.03
CA ALA A 373 5.04 10.33 5.21
C ALA A 373 5.74 11.08 4.06
N SER A 374 5.03 11.23 2.94
CA SER A 374 5.49 11.94 1.75
C SER A 374 4.42 12.93 1.30
N ALA A 375 4.79 14.20 1.18
CA ALA A 375 3.96 15.23 0.59
C ALA A 375 4.15 15.23 -0.93
N ILE A 376 3.06 15.06 -1.67
CA ILE A 376 3.05 15.00 -3.13
C ILE A 376 2.02 15.94 -3.73
N LEU A 377 2.32 16.48 -4.90
CA LEU A 377 1.30 17.08 -5.77
C LEU A 377 0.71 15.96 -6.62
N LEU A 378 -0.56 15.64 -6.42
CA LEU A 378 -1.23 14.53 -7.10
C LEU A 378 -1.25 14.70 -8.62
N ASP A 379 -1.17 13.58 -9.33
CA ASP A 379 -1.46 13.41 -10.74
C ASP A 379 -2.57 12.36 -10.92
N GLU A 380 -2.86 11.95 -12.16
CA GLU A 380 -3.93 10.96 -12.45
C GLU A 380 -3.59 9.54 -11.98
N GLN A 381 -2.33 9.30 -11.63
CA GLN A 381 -1.83 7.99 -11.23
C GLN A 381 -1.70 7.92 -9.70
N ILE A 382 -1.63 6.70 -9.17
CA ILE A 382 -1.65 6.49 -7.71
C ILE A 382 -0.26 6.77 -7.15
N ASP A 383 -0.16 7.87 -6.38
CA ASP A 383 1.02 8.29 -5.61
C ASP A 383 2.31 8.50 -6.44
N THR A 384 2.19 8.86 -7.71
CA THR A 384 3.32 9.10 -8.63
C THR A 384 3.66 10.58 -8.82
N GLY A 385 2.75 11.46 -8.41
CA GLY A 385 2.94 12.89 -8.52
C GLY A 385 4.19 13.42 -7.81
N VAL A 386 4.65 14.61 -8.16
CA VAL A 386 5.97 15.08 -7.70
C VAL A 386 6.02 15.22 -6.18
N ILE A 387 7.13 14.76 -5.58
CA ILE A 387 7.36 14.82 -4.14
C ILE A 387 7.90 16.20 -3.79
N VAL A 388 7.30 16.85 -2.78
CA VAL A 388 7.69 18.19 -2.32
C VAL A 388 8.31 18.18 -0.92
N ALA A 389 7.99 17.17 -0.11
CA ALA A 389 8.60 16.93 1.19
C ALA A 389 8.45 15.46 1.59
N ARG A 390 9.35 14.94 2.43
CA ARG A 390 9.24 13.62 3.05
C ARG A 390 9.82 13.67 4.45
N LYS A 391 9.26 12.87 5.35
CA LYS A 391 9.77 12.73 6.72
C LYS A 391 9.64 11.30 7.20
N ARG A 392 10.67 10.82 7.88
CA ARG A 392 10.66 9.53 8.59
C ARG A 392 10.24 9.76 10.03
N TYR A 393 9.47 8.81 10.55
CA TYR A 393 9.00 8.75 11.92
C TYR A 393 9.41 7.40 12.50
N PRO A 394 9.67 7.31 13.82
CA PRO A 394 9.84 6.02 14.46
C PRO A 394 8.52 5.22 14.40
N ILE A 395 8.51 3.97 14.83
CA ILE A 395 7.25 3.24 14.99
C ILE A 395 6.42 3.82 16.15
N PRO A 396 5.08 3.67 16.16
CA PRO A 396 4.24 4.07 17.29
C PRO A 396 4.62 3.31 18.57
N GLU A 397 4.29 3.89 19.72
CA GLU A 397 4.42 3.19 21.01
C GLU A 397 3.35 2.08 21.14
N LYS A 398 3.63 1.13 22.04
CA LYS A 398 2.75 -0.01 22.32
C LYS A 398 1.32 0.45 22.60
N GLY A 399 0.36 -0.23 21.98
CA GLY A 399 -1.07 0.01 22.20
C GLY A 399 -1.64 1.28 21.54
N ILE A 400 -0.83 2.13 20.90
CA ILE A 400 -1.34 3.28 20.14
C ILE A 400 -2.14 2.79 18.91
N ASP A 401 -3.26 3.44 18.63
CA ASP A 401 -4.04 3.24 17.42
C ASP A 401 -3.27 3.71 16.17
N VAL A 402 -3.00 2.78 15.27
CA VAL A 402 -2.19 3.06 14.07
C VAL A 402 -3.03 3.63 12.93
N ASP A 403 -4.23 3.08 12.71
CA ASP A 403 -5.07 3.37 11.54
C ASP A 403 -5.62 4.80 11.53
N HIS A 404 -6.02 5.30 12.69
CA HIS A 404 -6.78 6.54 12.84
C HIS A 404 -5.98 7.63 13.53
N LEU A 405 -5.30 7.32 14.65
CA LEU A 405 -4.55 8.31 15.40
C LEU A 405 -3.14 8.52 14.82
N TYR A 406 -2.32 7.48 14.79
CA TYR A 406 -0.91 7.62 14.42
C TYR A 406 -0.71 8.05 12.96
N ASP A 407 -1.38 7.38 12.00
CA ASP A 407 -1.33 7.75 10.57
C ASP A 407 -1.73 9.21 10.34
N SER A 408 -2.85 9.64 10.95
CA SER A 408 -3.33 11.02 10.81
C SER A 408 -2.35 12.02 11.44
N THR A 409 -1.72 11.66 12.55
CA THR A 409 -0.75 12.51 13.27
C THR A 409 0.50 12.77 12.44
N ILE A 410 1.15 11.71 11.93
CA ILE A 410 2.39 11.88 11.14
C ILE A 410 2.14 12.61 9.80
N ARG A 411 0.93 12.47 9.24
CA ARG A 411 0.53 13.17 8.02
C ARG A 411 0.26 14.65 8.29
N ALA A 412 -0.41 14.96 9.40
CA ALA A 412 -0.67 16.34 9.82
C ALA A 412 0.63 17.08 10.17
N ASP A 413 1.56 16.40 10.84
CA ASP A 413 2.88 16.95 11.16
C ASP A 413 3.66 17.35 9.88
N LEU A 414 3.75 16.44 8.90
CA LEU A 414 4.40 16.75 7.62
C LEU A 414 3.64 17.82 6.82
N LEU A 415 2.30 17.85 6.89
CA LEU A 415 1.50 18.89 6.25
C LEU A 415 1.88 20.28 6.77
N VAL A 416 1.94 20.44 8.11
CA VAL A 416 2.31 21.71 8.74
C VAL A 416 3.70 22.16 8.30
N GLU A 417 4.68 21.26 8.29
CA GLU A 417 6.04 21.57 7.83
C GLU A 417 6.06 21.97 6.35
N THR A 418 5.32 21.24 5.51
CA THR A 418 5.24 21.48 4.06
C THR A 418 4.60 22.83 3.75
N LEU A 419 3.53 23.19 4.48
CA LEU A 419 2.86 24.48 4.30
C LEU A 419 3.66 25.65 4.85
N LYS A 420 4.40 25.48 5.95
CA LYS A 420 5.33 26.51 6.42
C LYS A 420 6.38 26.85 5.36
N GLN A 421 6.89 25.84 4.64
CA GLN A 421 7.81 26.08 3.52
C GLN A 421 7.11 26.76 2.35
N TRP A 422 5.88 26.34 2.01
CA TRP A 422 5.15 26.91 0.89
C TRP A 422 4.71 28.37 1.12
N LEU A 423 4.36 28.73 2.36
CA LEU A 423 3.93 30.08 2.73
C LEU A 423 5.10 31.05 2.91
N ASP A 424 6.31 30.55 3.12
CA ASP A 424 7.51 31.37 3.26
C ASP A 424 7.91 31.94 1.88
N PRO A 425 7.93 33.28 1.69
CA PRO A 425 8.23 33.89 0.40
C PRO A 425 9.70 33.69 -0.05
N PHE A 426 10.58 33.26 0.86
CA PHE A 426 12.00 33.02 0.56
C PHE A 426 12.33 31.55 0.35
N LYS A 427 11.33 30.66 0.42
CA LYS A 427 11.52 29.22 0.22
C LYS A 427 10.78 28.73 -1.00
N GLN A 428 11.34 27.68 -1.58
CA GLN A 428 10.70 26.89 -2.63
C GLN A 428 10.72 25.43 -2.19
N TRP A 429 9.71 24.68 -2.62
CA TRP A 429 9.72 23.24 -2.42
C TRP A 429 10.85 22.59 -3.21
N ASN A 430 11.51 21.64 -2.58
CA ASN A 430 12.48 20.77 -3.24
C ASN A 430 11.71 19.66 -3.97
N ILE A 431 11.47 19.89 -5.26
CA ILE A 431 10.67 18.97 -6.09
C ILE A 431 11.52 17.77 -6.51
N THR A 432 11.04 16.56 -6.23
CA THR A 432 11.62 15.31 -6.71
C THR A 432 10.60 14.58 -7.59
N THR A 433 10.96 14.31 -8.85
CA THR A 433 10.15 13.50 -9.76
C THR A 433 10.27 12.01 -9.42
N GLN A 434 9.21 11.25 -9.69
CA GLN A 434 9.16 9.81 -9.44
C GLN A 434 9.24 9.03 -10.76
N THR A 435 9.77 7.80 -10.73
CA THR A 435 9.70 6.85 -11.85
C THR A 435 8.68 5.75 -11.55
N GLU A 436 7.88 5.35 -12.55
CA GLU A 436 6.76 4.42 -12.38
C GLU A 436 7.16 2.94 -12.58
N ASP A 437 8.20 2.45 -11.91
CA ASP A 437 8.74 1.11 -12.19
C ASP A 437 8.43 0.03 -11.14
N SER A 438 7.83 0.39 -10.00
CA SER A 438 7.54 -0.55 -8.91
C SER A 438 6.07 -1.02 -8.87
N LEU A 439 5.86 -2.28 -8.45
CA LEU A 439 4.52 -2.79 -8.14
C LEU A 439 3.97 -2.02 -6.92
N PRO A 440 2.80 -1.36 -7.03
CA PRO A 440 2.23 -0.64 -5.89
C PRO A 440 1.82 -1.61 -4.78
N PHE A 441 1.77 -1.10 -3.56
CA PHE A 441 1.21 -1.79 -2.43
C PHE A 441 -0.32 -1.74 -2.47
N PHE A 442 -0.95 -2.86 -2.11
CA PHE A 442 -2.40 -2.98 -1.99
C PHE A 442 -2.79 -3.09 -0.53
N ILE A 443 -4.08 -2.96 -0.24
CA ILE A 443 -4.64 -3.11 1.12
C ILE A 443 -4.07 -4.36 1.77
N ILE A 444 -3.36 -4.20 2.87
CA ILE A 444 -2.60 -5.25 3.53
C ILE A 444 -3.49 -6.40 3.97
N HIS A 445 -3.00 -7.62 3.81
CA HIS A 445 -3.65 -8.81 4.34
C HIS A 445 -3.77 -8.71 5.88
N PRO A 446 -4.92 -9.11 6.48
CA PRO A 446 -5.12 -9.06 7.93
C PRO A 446 -3.99 -9.68 8.74
N LEU A 447 -3.45 -10.84 8.34
CA LEU A 447 -2.30 -11.46 9.03
C LEU A 447 -1.11 -10.51 9.10
N LEU A 448 -0.68 -9.93 7.98
CA LEU A 448 0.48 -9.03 7.96
C LEU A 448 0.23 -7.78 8.80
N LYS A 449 -1.00 -7.25 8.79
CA LYS A 449 -1.39 -6.17 9.70
C LYS A 449 -1.22 -6.58 11.17
N HIS A 450 -1.68 -7.77 11.55
CA HIS A 450 -1.53 -8.26 12.93
C HIS A 450 -0.06 -8.44 13.31
N LEU A 451 0.77 -8.98 12.41
CA LEU A 451 2.22 -9.12 12.62
C LEU A 451 2.90 -7.75 12.79
N ALA A 452 2.51 -6.74 12.00
CA ALA A 452 3.03 -5.39 12.13
C ALA A 452 2.67 -4.76 13.49
N LEU A 453 1.43 -4.97 13.96
CA LEU A 453 0.96 -4.48 15.25
C LEU A 453 1.63 -5.21 16.44
N LEU A 454 1.84 -6.52 16.33
CA LEU A 454 2.57 -7.28 17.35
C LEU A 454 4.05 -6.88 17.41
N LYS A 455 4.65 -6.56 16.26
CA LYS A 455 6.01 -5.98 16.20
C LYS A 455 6.09 -4.63 16.91
N ILE A 456 5.08 -3.76 16.75
CA ILE A 456 4.96 -2.51 17.52
C ILE A 456 4.85 -2.79 19.02
N ASP A 457 4.02 -3.76 19.39
CA ASP A 457 3.76 -4.10 20.79
C ASP A 457 4.88 -4.91 21.45
N GLN A 458 5.95 -5.22 20.68
CA GLN A 458 7.12 -6.04 21.05
C GLN A 458 6.74 -7.42 21.58
N GLU A 459 5.66 -7.99 21.03
CA GLU A 459 5.18 -9.32 21.40
C GLU A 459 5.82 -10.36 20.48
N MET A 460 6.58 -11.28 21.08
CA MET A 460 7.17 -12.40 20.35
C MET A 460 6.09 -13.40 19.91
N ILE A 461 6.22 -13.88 18.68
CA ILE A 461 5.39 -14.94 18.12
C ILE A 461 6.34 -15.99 17.55
N ASP A 462 6.21 -17.22 18.04
CA ASP A 462 6.66 -18.40 17.30
C ASP A 462 5.44 -18.89 16.51
N LEU A 463 5.47 -18.74 15.18
CA LEU A 463 4.40 -19.18 14.29
C LEU A 463 4.36 -20.70 14.14
#